data_AF-A0A5D9CNK0-F1
#
_entry.id   AF-A0A5D9CNK0-F1
#
_cell.length_a   1.000
_cell.length_b   1.000
_cell.length_c   1.000
_cell.angle_alpha   90.00
_cell.angle_beta   90.00
_cell.angle_gamma   90.00
#
_symmetry.space_group_name_H-M   'P 1'
#
loop_
_entity.id
_entity.type
_entity.pdbx_description
1 polymer ?
#
loop_
_entity_poly.entity_id
_entity_poly.type
_entity_poly.pdbx_seq_one_letter_code
_entity_poly.pdbx_strand_id
1 'polypeptide(L)'
;MMAEANAWNRDAHIYGWRGQSSVHASGSCGNQNCSRSITGTGPYGNSVTRQGSASCANGTCTGTRTTTGPQGRSVTRNATVSR
;
A
#
# COMPACT_ATOMS: atom_id res chain seq x y z
N MET A 1 20.87 -1.25 4.39
CA MET A 1 20.36 -0.75 5.69
C MET A 1 18.95 -0.24 5.42
N MET A 2 17.90 -0.88 5.98
CA MET A 2 16.52 -0.39 5.83
C MET A 2 16.35 0.77 6.82
N ALA A 3 15.97 1.95 6.34
CA ALA A 3 15.70 3.09 7.22
C ALA A 3 14.46 2.80 8.07
N GLU A 4 14.54 3.03 9.38
CA GLU A 4 13.39 3.07 10.26
C GLU A 4 12.55 4.28 9.86
N ALA A 5 11.37 4.04 9.27
CA ALA A 5 10.45 5.08 8.90
C ALA A 5 9.41 5.20 10.02
N ASN A 6 9.58 6.23 10.84
CA ASN A 6 8.52 6.79 11.67
C ASN A 6 7.23 6.89 10.84
N ALA A 7 6.12 6.43 11.43
CA ALA A 7 4.84 6.29 10.74
C ALA A 7 4.48 7.55 9.95
N TRP A 8 4.05 7.38 8.70
CA TRP A 8 3.71 8.48 7.80
C TRP A 8 2.30 8.32 7.26
N ASN A 9 1.67 9.44 6.95
CA ASN A 9 0.44 9.52 6.18
C ASN A 9 0.63 10.42 4.97
N ARG A 10 -0.08 10.14 3.89
CA ARG A 10 -0.05 10.89 2.65
C ARG A 10 -1.42 10.88 2.01
N ASP A 11 -1.92 12.08 1.77
CA ASP A 11 -3.19 12.31 1.13
C ASP A 11 -2.93 13.01 -0.20
N ALA A 12 -3.67 12.62 -1.24
CA ALA A 12 -3.61 13.26 -2.54
C ALA A 12 -5.03 13.38 -3.10
N HIS A 13 -5.31 14.54 -3.72
CA HIS A 13 -6.54 14.79 -4.46
C HIS A 13 -6.17 15.12 -5.90
N ILE A 14 -6.80 14.44 -6.84
CA ILE A 14 -6.57 14.59 -8.27
C ILE A 14 -7.88 15.06 -8.89
N TYR A 15 -7.86 16.23 -9.51
CA TYR A 15 -9.02 16.79 -10.20
C TYR A 15 -8.89 16.57 -11.70
N GLY A 16 -9.95 16.09 -12.33
CA GLY A 16 -10.03 15.96 -13.77
C GLY A 16 -11.44 16.21 -14.28
N TRP A 17 -11.57 16.24 -15.60
CA TRP A 17 -12.84 16.37 -16.34
C TRP A 17 -13.94 15.38 -15.92
N ARG A 18 -13.58 14.22 -15.36
CA ARG A 18 -14.52 13.21 -14.86
C ARG A 18 -14.87 13.35 -13.38
N GLY A 19 -14.32 14.34 -12.67
CA GLY A 19 -14.51 14.57 -11.23
C GLY A 19 -13.22 14.47 -10.41
N GLN A 20 -13.35 14.44 -9.09
CA GLN A 20 -12.23 14.36 -8.14
C GLN A 20 -11.96 12.90 -7.75
N SER A 21 -10.69 12.49 -7.80
CA SER A 21 -10.22 11.25 -7.17
C SER A 21 -9.41 11.60 -5.92
N SER A 22 -9.43 10.74 -4.91
CA SER A 22 -8.57 10.88 -3.74
C SER A 22 -7.77 9.60 -3.48
N VAL A 23 -6.62 9.76 -2.85
CA VAL A 23 -5.80 8.67 -2.36
C VAL A 23 -5.34 9.01 -0.96
N HIS A 24 -5.56 8.09 -0.03
CA HIS A 24 -5.07 8.13 1.33
C HIS A 24 -4.10 6.97 1.51
N ALA A 25 -2.87 7.23 1.93
CA ALA A 25 -1.85 6.22 2.10
C ALA A 25 -1.11 6.41 3.42
N SER A 26 -0.99 5.34 4.19
CA SER A 26 -0.20 5.32 5.41
C SER A 26 0.78 4.17 5.39
N GLY A 27 1.86 4.31 6.15
CA GLY A 27 2.84 3.25 6.29
C GLY A 27 3.81 3.49 7.41
N SER A 28 4.52 2.44 7.77
CA SER A 28 5.58 2.46 8.78
C SER A 28 6.61 1.41 8.43
N CYS A 29 7.87 1.66 8.81
CA CYS A 29 8.93 0.68 8.71
C CYS A 29 9.76 0.69 9.99
N GLY A 30 9.95 -0.46 10.61
CA GLY A 30 10.79 -0.61 11.79
C GLY A 30 11.24 -2.07 11.93
N ASN A 31 12.41 -2.30 12.52
CA ASN A 31 12.92 -3.65 12.78
C ASN A 31 12.89 -4.57 11.55
N GLN A 32 13.37 -4.06 10.41
CA GLN A 32 13.38 -4.73 9.11
C GLN A 32 12.00 -5.16 8.55
N ASN A 33 10.92 -4.66 9.14
CA ASN A 33 9.56 -4.91 8.72
C ASN A 33 8.85 -3.60 8.34
N CYS A 34 8.31 -3.56 7.14
CA CYS A 34 7.54 -2.46 6.60
C CYS A 34 6.08 -2.86 6.44
N SER A 35 5.18 -1.92 6.70
CA SER A 35 3.76 -2.05 6.38
C SER A 35 3.26 -0.82 5.64
N ARG A 36 2.31 -1.01 4.73
CA ARG A 36 1.69 0.07 3.97
C ARG A 36 0.23 -0.24 3.67
N SER A 37 -0.61 0.75 3.92
CA SER A 37 -2.03 0.76 3.55
C SER A 37 -2.31 1.92 2.60
N ILE A 38 -3.14 1.68 1.59
CA ILE A 38 -3.56 2.68 0.61
C ILE A 38 -5.04 2.49 0.33
N THR A 39 -5.81 3.56 0.36
CA THR A 39 -7.19 3.61 -0.10
C THR A 39 -7.27 4.67 -1.20
N GLY A 40 -7.62 4.26 -2.41
CA GLY A 40 -7.89 5.17 -3.52
C GLY A 40 -9.38 5.19 -3.82
N THR A 41 -9.99 6.36 -3.91
CA THR A 41 -11.40 6.56 -4.26
C THR A 41 -11.49 7.33 -5.57
N GLY A 42 -12.17 6.73 -6.55
CA GLY A 42 -12.40 7.37 -7.85
C GLY A 42 -13.54 8.40 -7.81
N PRO A 43 -13.74 9.14 -8.90
CA PRO A 43 -14.74 10.22 -8.97
C PRO A 43 -16.18 9.72 -8.91
N TYR A 44 -16.40 8.44 -9.18
CA TYR A 44 -17.70 7.78 -9.07
C TYR A 44 -17.91 7.09 -7.70
N GLY A 45 -17.10 7.41 -6.68
CA GLY A 45 -17.20 6.86 -5.32
C GLY A 45 -16.65 5.43 -5.13
N ASN A 46 -16.29 4.75 -6.22
CA ASN A 46 -15.68 3.43 -6.17
C ASN A 46 -14.29 3.48 -5.52
N SER A 47 -14.08 2.65 -4.50
CA SER A 47 -12.83 2.62 -3.74
C SER A 47 -12.06 1.31 -3.92
N VAL A 48 -10.73 1.41 -3.94
CA VAL A 48 -9.81 0.28 -3.95
C VAL A 48 -8.89 0.41 -2.75
N THR A 49 -8.80 -0.64 -1.95
CA THR A 49 -7.86 -0.70 -0.83
C THR A 49 -6.71 -1.65 -1.12
N ARG A 50 -5.51 -1.28 -0.72
CA ARG A 50 -4.30 -2.09 -0.86
C ARG A 50 -3.54 -2.08 0.44
N GLN A 51 -3.35 -3.25 1.02
CA GLN A 51 -2.60 -3.44 2.25
C GLN A 51 -1.44 -4.38 1.93
N GLY A 52 -0.27 -4.09 2.47
CA GLY A 52 0.86 -4.98 2.32
C GLY A 52 1.91 -4.78 3.37
N SER A 53 2.70 -5.82 3.56
CA SER A 53 3.87 -5.83 4.42
C SER A 53 5.07 -6.40 3.67
N ALA A 54 6.26 -6.00 4.08
CA ALA A 54 7.51 -6.54 3.59
C ALA A 54 8.48 -6.72 4.77
N SER A 55 9.15 -7.85 4.83
CA SER A 55 10.12 -8.20 5.86
C SER A 55 11.42 -8.61 5.20
N CYS A 56 12.54 -8.04 5.63
CA CYS A 56 13.84 -8.30 5.02
C CYS A 56 14.84 -8.79 6.05
N ALA A 57 15.30 -10.04 5.92
CA ALA A 57 16.30 -10.62 6.79
C ALA A 57 17.40 -11.28 5.97
N ASN A 58 18.66 -11.10 6.39
CA ASN A 58 19.82 -11.82 5.83
C ASN A 58 19.93 -11.79 4.29
N GLY A 59 19.62 -10.63 3.68
CA GLY A 59 19.69 -10.46 2.21
C GLY A 59 18.48 -10.99 1.44
N THR A 60 17.48 -11.56 2.12
CA THR A 60 16.21 -11.97 1.52
C THR A 60 15.07 -11.10 2.05
N CYS A 61 14.26 -10.58 1.13
CA CYS A 61 13.05 -9.82 1.41
C CYS A 61 11.83 -10.62 0.99
N THR A 62 10.90 -10.84 1.91
CA THR A 62 9.58 -11.38 1.61
C THR A 62 8.55 -10.27 1.73
N GLY A 63 7.50 -10.33 0.93
CA GLY A 63 6.42 -9.35 0.99
C GLY A 63 5.08 -9.95 0.61
N THR A 64 4.03 -9.47 1.27
CA THR A 64 2.65 -9.83 0.98
C THR A 64 1.86 -8.58 0.69
N ARG A 65 0.98 -8.64 -0.30
CA ARG A 65 0.11 -7.53 -0.66
C ARG A 65 -1.28 -8.07 -1.02
N THR A 66 -2.28 -7.57 -0.31
CA THR A 66 -3.69 -7.76 -0.64
C THR A 66 -4.23 -6.51 -1.32
N THR A 67 -5.06 -6.67 -2.34
CA THR A 67 -5.77 -5.56 -2.98
C THR A 67 -7.24 -5.94 -3.11
N THR A 68 -8.11 -5.13 -2.52
CA THR A 68 -9.56 -5.30 -2.52
C THR A 68 -10.17 -4.23 -3.41
N GLY A 69 -10.93 -4.68 -4.41
CA GLY A 69 -11.64 -3.80 -5.32
C GLY A 69 -12.99 -3.31 -4.79
N PRO A 70 -13.67 -2.44 -5.54
CA PRO A 70 -14.94 -1.83 -5.12
C PRO A 70 -16.08 -2.85 -4.93
N GLN A 71 -15.95 -4.01 -5.57
CA GLN A 71 -16.92 -5.11 -5.51
C GLN A 71 -16.59 -6.11 -4.38
N GLY A 72 -15.72 -5.75 -3.43
CA GLY A 72 -15.30 -6.60 -2.31
C GLY A 72 -14.37 -7.77 -2.68
N ARG A 73 -14.11 -7.98 -3.97
CA ARG A 73 -13.18 -9.01 -4.45
C ARG A 73 -11.75 -8.64 -4.11
N SER A 74 -11.02 -9.59 -3.54
CA SER A 74 -9.64 -9.40 -3.08
C SER A 74 -8.68 -10.30 -3.84
N VAL A 75 -7.49 -9.77 -4.11
CA VAL A 75 -6.36 -10.52 -4.69
C VAL A 75 -5.16 -10.35 -3.78
N THR A 76 -4.60 -11.48 -3.33
CA THR A 76 -3.37 -11.52 -2.54
C THR A 76 -2.21 -11.96 -3.41
N ARG A 77 -1.08 -11.28 -3.26
CA ARG A 77 0.18 -11.62 -3.93
C ARG A 77 1.29 -11.69 -2.90
N ASN A 78 2.10 -12.73 -3.02
CA ASN A 78 3.31 -12.92 -2.23
C ASN A 78 4.51 -12.85 -3.17
N ALA A 79 5.59 -12.24 -2.71
CA ALA A 79 6.83 -12.17 -3.45
C ALA A 79 8.01 -12.34 -2.50
N THR A 80 9.03 -13.03 -2.96
CA THR A 80 10.31 -13.17 -2.28
C THR A 80 11.41 -12.74 -3.24
N VAL A 81 12.32 -11.90 -2.76
CA VAL A 81 13.46 -11.39 -3.50
C VAL A 81 14.71 -11.62 -2.66
N SER A 82 15.68 -12.34 -3.20
CA SER A 82 16.99 -12.57 -2.58
C SER A 82 18.08 -11.96 -3.46
N ARG A 83 19.15 -11.46 -2.83
CA ARG A 83 20.37 -11.01 -3.51
C ARG A 83 21.49 -12.04 -3.39
#